data_AF-A0A3L7BTV1-F1
#
_entry.id   AF-A0A3L7BTV1-F1
#
_cell.length_a   1.000
_cell.length_b   1.000
_cell.length_c   1.000
_cell.angle_alpha   90.00
_cell.angle_beta   90.00
_cell.angle_gamma   90.00
#
_symmetry.space_group_name_H-M   'P 1'
#
loop_
_entity.id
_entity.type
_entity.pdbx_description
1 polymer ?
#
loop_
_entity_poly.entity_id
_entity_poly.type
_entity_poly.pdbx_seq_one_letter_code
_entity_poly.pdbx_strand_id
1 'polypeptide(L)'
;MPGRLCHGVSVDQGGAPPVFSASAEIDGDHLQVVVAGEVDMATADTMLQTALREPSERITLDLTAVTFFDSAAIHALVRLAQQFPGALTVLPSRQVRRVLDISGLGEQSWLSPA
;
A
#
# COMPACT_ATOMS: atom_id res chain seq x y z
N MET A 1 10.09 23.10 -12.35
CA MET A 1 10.27 21.63 -12.49
C MET A 1 10.09 21.06 -11.10
N PRO A 2 8.97 20.40 -10.77
CA PRO A 2 8.89 19.69 -9.50
C PRO A 2 9.76 18.44 -9.61
N GLY A 3 10.74 18.32 -8.73
CA GLY A 3 11.64 17.17 -8.68
C GLY A 3 10.93 15.97 -8.08
N ARG A 4 11.14 14.78 -8.65
CA ARG A 4 10.74 13.52 -8.04
C ARG A 4 11.49 13.36 -6.72
N LEU A 5 10.75 13.21 -5.64
CA LEU A 5 11.27 12.83 -4.33
C LEU A 5 10.96 11.34 -4.14
N CYS A 6 12.02 10.52 -4.15
CA CYS A 6 11.94 9.10 -3.85
C CYS A 6 12.27 8.92 -2.35
N HIS A 7 11.28 8.55 -1.53
CA HIS A 7 11.48 8.23 -0.12
C HIS A 7 11.12 6.75 0.13
N GLY A 8 12.13 5.91 0.31
CA GLY A 8 11.98 4.50 0.68
C GLY A 8 12.12 4.29 2.17
N VAL A 9 11.19 3.56 2.78
CA VAL A 9 11.31 3.02 4.14
C VAL A 9 11.50 1.51 4.02
N SER A 10 12.67 1.03 4.45
CA SER A 10 12.95 -0.40 4.62
C SER A 10 12.88 -0.73 6.10
N VAL A 11 12.03 -1.66 6.48
CA VAL A 11 11.86 -2.08 7.88
C VAL A 11 12.67 -3.35 8.08
N ASP A 12 13.76 -3.27 8.84
CA ASP A 12 14.56 -4.44 9.23
C ASP A 12 13.92 -5.07 10.47
N GLN A 13 13.34 -6.27 10.32
CA GLN A 13 12.82 -7.07 11.43
C GLN A 13 13.76 -8.25 11.77
N GLY A 14 15.06 -7.98 11.89
CA GLY A 14 16.01 -8.89 12.50
C GLY A 14 16.55 -10.00 11.59
N GLY A 15 17.83 -9.87 11.20
CA GLY A 15 18.74 -10.98 10.85
C GLY A 15 18.54 -11.72 9.53
N ALA A 16 17.43 -11.53 8.83
CA ALA A 16 17.15 -12.07 7.50
C ALA A 16 16.84 -10.92 6.52
N PRO A 17 17.07 -11.07 5.19
CA PRO A 17 16.82 -10.02 4.21
C PRO A 17 15.41 -9.44 4.37
N PRO A 18 15.21 -8.13 4.16
CA PRO A 18 13.97 -7.44 4.52
C PRO A 18 12.79 -8.12 3.82
N VAL A 19 11.93 -8.75 4.64
CA VAL A 19 10.70 -9.40 4.18
C VAL A 19 9.63 -8.40 3.75
N PHE A 20 9.86 -7.10 3.95
CA PHE A 20 8.96 -6.01 3.59
C PHE A 20 9.74 -4.77 3.13
N SER A 21 9.24 -4.12 2.07
CA SER A 21 9.73 -2.82 1.61
C SER A 21 8.54 -1.95 1.20
N ALA A 22 8.55 -0.68 1.62
CA ALA A 22 7.58 0.32 1.20
C ALA A 22 8.30 1.57 0.72
N SER A 23 8.00 1.99 -0.51
CA SER A 23 8.57 3.18 -1.12
C SER A 23 7.46 4.11 -1.60
N ALA A 24 7.59 5.38 -1.26
CA ALA A 24 6.74 6.45 -1.75
C ALA A 24 7.49 7.25 -2.82
N GLU A 25 6.86 7.39 -3.99
CA GLU A 25 7.29 8.26 -5.07
C GLU A 25 6.19 9.28 -5.37
N ILE A 26 6.52 10.57 -5.27
CA ILE A 26 5.61 11.64 -5.65
C ILE A 26 5.93 12.11 -7.06
N ASP A 27 4.92 12.15 -7.91
CA ASP A 27 4.95 12.74 -9.24
C ASP A 27 3.85 13.82 -9.33
N GLY A 28 4.22 15.07 -9.05
CA GLY A 28 3.27 16.19 -8.98
C GLY A 28 2.27 16.02 -7.83
N ASP A 29 0.97 15.96 -8.16
CA ASP A 29 -0.13 15.77 -7.21
C ASP A 29 -0.50 14.27 -6.99
N HIS A 30 0.28 13.36 -7.58
CA HIS A 30 0.07 11.92 -7.51
C HIS A 30 1.17 11.24 -6.67
N LEU A 31 0.76 10.50 -5.64
CA LEU A 31 1.65 9.68 -4.82
C LEU A 31 1.51 8.21 -5.22
N GLN A 32 2.61 7.61 -5.64
CA GLN A 32 2.71 6.17 -5.87
C GLN A 32 3.43 5.51 -4.69
N VAL A 33 2.75 4.60 -4.01
CA VAL A 33 3.29 3.82 -2.90
C VAL A 33 3.48 2.39 -3.38
N VAL A 34 4.72 1.96 -3.52
CA VAL A 34 5.06 0.60 -3.92
C VAL A 34 5.41 -0.21 -2.68
N VAL A 35 4.68 -1.31 -2.46
CA VAL A 35 4.88 -2.22 -1.35
C VAL A 35 5.25 -3.59 -1.89
N ALA A 36 6.32 -4.17 -1.35
CA ALA A 36 6.79 -5.50 -1.70
C ALA A 36 6.99 -6.34 -0.44
N GLY A 37 6.76 -7.65 -0.56
CA GLY A 37 6.93 -8.61 0.52
C GLY A 37 5.67 -8.83 1.36
N GLU A 38 5.83 -8.89 2.68
CA GLU A 38 4.77 -9.32 3.60
C GLU A 38 4.14 -8.15 4.36
N VAL A 39 2.82 -7.99 4.25
CA VAL A 39 2.05 -6.99 5.00
C VAL A 39 1.27 -7.68 6.11
N ASP A 40 1.73 -7.48 7.35
CA ASP A 40 1.18 -8.08 8.57
C ASP A 40 1.01 -7.04 9.69
N MET A 41 0.66 -7.47 10.90
CA MET A 41 0.55 -6.59 12.09
C MET A 41 1.76 -5.68 12.34
N ALA A 42 2.98 -6.10 12.00
CA ALA A 42 4.20 -5.33 12.24
C ALA A 42 4.49 -4.33 11.11
N THR A 43 4.09 -4.63 9.88
CA THR A 43 4.42 -3.81 8.70
C THR A 43 3.23 -2.98 8.18
N ALA A 44 1.99 -3.35 8.53
CA ALA A 44 0.78 -2.65 8.09
C ALA A 44 0.75 -1.17 8.52
N ASP A 45 1.22 -0.84 9.73
CA ASP A 45 1.31 0.55 10.16
C ASP A 45 2.36 1.31 9.34
N THR A 46 3.49 0.67 9.01
CA THR A 46 4.53 1.29 8.16
C THR A 46 3.99 1.60 6.77
N MET A 47 3.24 0.69 6.15
CA MET A 47 2.56 0.94 4.87
C MET A 47 1.65 2.16 4.97
N LEU A 48 0.81 2.22 6.01
CA LEU A 48 -0.12 3.32 6.23
C LEU A 48 0.63 4.64 6.42
N GLN A 49 1.63 4.68 7.29
CA GLN A 49 2.45 5.87 7.53
C GLN A 49 3.15 6.33 6.26
N THR A 50 3.66 5.40 5.44
CA THR A 50 4.34 5.73 4.18
C THR A 50 3.37 6.41 3.21
N ALA A 51 2.12 5.93 3.13
CA ALA A 51 1.09 6.55 2.30
C ALA A 51 0.58 7.90 2.85
N LEU A 52 0.60 8.09 4.18
CA LEU A 52 0.16 9.32 4.84
C LEU A 52 1.25 10.38 5.00
N ARG A 53 2.51 10.01 4.76
CA ARG A 53 3.65 10.90 5.00
C ARG A 53 3.69 12.09 4.07
N GLU A 54 3.25 11.89 2.84
CA GLU A 54 3.35 12.87 1.77
C GLU A 54 1.96 13.38 1.39
N PRO A 55 1.70 14.70 1.48
CA PRO A 55 0.41 15.27 1.11
C PRO A 55 0.21 15.14 -0.40
N SER A 56 -0.83 14.40 -0.82
CA SER A 56 -1.16 14.17 -2.22
C SER A 56 -2.67 14.18 -2.44
N GLU A 57 -3.10 14.61 -3.62
CA GLU A 57 -4.52 14.58 -4.00
C GLU A 57 -4.97 13.20 -4.47
N ARG A 58 -4.03 12.38 -4.96
CA ARG A 58 -4.28 11.03 -5.49
C ARG A 58 -3.19 10.07 -5.02
N ILE A 59 -3.59 8.87 -4.63
CA ILE A 59 -2.68 7.82 -4.17
C ILE A 59 -2.88 6.56 -4.99
N THR A 60 -1.80 6.02 -5.56
CA THR A 60 -1.75 4.66 -6.10
C THR A 60 -0.96 3.78 -5.17
N LEU A 61 -1.60 2.78 -4.58
CA LEU A 61 -0.96 1.77 -3.76
C LEU A 61 -0.71 0.51 -4.60
N ASP A 62 0.54 0.29 -4.97
CA ASP A 62 0.99 -0.89 -5.68
C ASP A 62 1.33 -2.01 -4.68
N LEU A 63 0.49 -3.03 -4.65
CA LEU A 63 0.64 -4.24 -3.84
C LEU A 63 0.95 -5.46 -4.72
N THR A 64 1.37 -5.27 -5.98
CA THR A 64 1.59 -6.38 -6.92
C THR A 64 2.74 -7.30 -6.49
N ALA A 65 3.74 -6.75 -5.80
CA ALA A 65 4.88 -7.48 -5.23
C ALA A 65 4.61 -8.01 -3.80
N VAL A 66 3.39 -7.89 -3.30
CA VAL A 66 3.00 -8.39 -1.97
C VAL A 66 2.68 -9.88 -2.02
N THR A 67 3.37 -10.64 -1.18
CA THR A 67 3.28 -12.10 -1.04
C THR A 67 2.54 -12.55 0.21
N PHE A 68 2.14 -11.63 1.09
CA PHE A 68 1.32 -11.95 2.26
C PHE A 68 0.46 -10.76 2.69
N PHE A 69 -0.79 -11.03 3.07
CA PHE A 69 -1.75 -10.02 3.46
C PHE A 69 -2.69 -10.60 4.53
N ASP A 70 -2.66 -10.03 5.74
CA ASP A 70 -3.49 -10.46 6.88
C ASP A 70 -4.63 -9.47 7.19
N SER A 71 -5.37 -9.74 8.27
CA SER A 71 -6.44 -8.86 8.74
C SER A 71 -5.97 -7.45 9.14
N ALA A 72 -4.74 -7.30 9.66
CA ALA A 72 -4.19 -5.99 10.01
C ALA A 72 -3.89 -5.17 8.75
N ALA A 73 -3.35 -5.81 7.71
CA ALA A 73 -3.14 -5.21 6.40
C ALA A 73 -4.45 -4.75 5.76
N ILE A 74 -5.52 -5.57 5.84
CA ILE A 74 -6.87 -5.18 5.39
C ILE A 74 -7.37 -3.95 6.15
N HIS A 75 -7.25 -3.94 7.48
CA HIS A 75 -7.65 -2.79 8.27
C HIS A 75 -6.87 -1.53 7.90
N ALA A 76 -5.55 -1.62 7.72
CA ALA A 76 -4.74 -0.49 7.28
C ALA A 76 -5.20 0.03 5.91
N LEU A 77 -5.48 -0.87 4.96
CA LEU A 77 -5.97 -0.52 3.63
C LEU A 77 -7.33 0.17 3.67
N VAL A 78 -8.28 -0.37 4.44
CA VAL A 78 -9.62 0.22 4.59
C VAL A 78 -9.52 1.61 5.23
N ARG A 79 -8.66 1.79 6.24
CA ARG A 79 -8.42 3.11 6.84
C ARG A 79 -7.83 4.09 5.83
N LEU A 80 -6.91 3.65 4.97
CA LEU A 80 -6.37 4.48 3.90
C LEU A 80 -7.46 4.87 2.90
N ALA A 81 -8.30 3.92 2.48
CA ALA A 81 -9.42 4.17 1.58
C ALA A 81 -10.45 5.16 2.15
N GLN A 82 -10.68 5.13 3.47
CA GLN A 82 -11.54 6.08 4.17
C GLN A 82 -10.95 7.50 4.23
N GLN A 83 -9.61 7.62 4.28
CA GLN A 83 -8.95 8.94 4.27
C GLN A 83 -8.88 9.56 2.87
N PHE A 84 -8.83 8.74 1.82
CA PHE A 84 -8.77 9.19 0.42
C PHE A 84 -9.96 8.69 -0.40
N PRO A 85 -11.20 9.10 -0.05
CA PRO A 85 -12.39 8.65 -0.74
C PRO A 85 -12.38 9.12 -2.21
N GLY A 86 -12.38 8.16 -3.15
CA GLY A 86 -12.35 8.45 -4.60
C GLY A 86 -10.99 8.90 -5.15
N ALA A 87 -9.96 8.95 -4.31
CA ALA A 87 -8.61 9.35 -4.67
C ALA A 87 -7.57 8.23 -4.51
N LEU A 88 -7.94 7.12 -3.87
CA LEU A 88 -7.12 5.92 -3.73
C LEU A 88 -7.37 4.95 -4.88
N THR A 89 -6.28 4.47 -5.48
CA THR A 89 -6.26 3.33 -6.41
C THR A 89 -5.33 2.25 -5.85
N VAL A 90 -5.78 1.02 -5.80
CA VAL A 90 -5.02 -0.12 -5.26
C VAL A 90 -4.79 -1.13 -6.37
N LEU A 91 -3.53 -1.49 -6.62
CA LEU A 91 -3.13 -2.54 -7.55
C LEU A 91 -2.82 -3.82 -6.74
N PRO A 92 -3.76 -4.76 -6.60
CA PRO A 92 -3.55 -5.95 -5.77
C PRO A 92 -2.68 -6.99 -6.48
N SER A 93 -1.88 -7.76 -5.72
CA SER A 93 -1.40 -9.06 -6.19
C SER A 93 -2.53 -10.08 -6.24
N ARG A 94 -2.30 -11.23 -6.90
CA ARG A 94 -3.26 -12.35 -6.91
C ARG A 94 -3.67 -12.81 -5.50
N GLN A 95 -2.73 -12.76 -4.55
CA GLN A 95 -2.98 -13.16 -3.17
C GLN A 95 -3.77 -12.11 -2.41
N VAL A 96 -3.38 -10.84 -2.52
CA VAL A 96 -4.11 -9.71 -1.92
C VAL A 96 -5.55 -9.69 -2.44
N ARG A 97 -5.74 -9.84 -3.76
CA ARG A 97 -7.07 -9.88 -4.38
C ARG A 97 -7.94 -10.99 -3.77
N ARG A 98 -7.41 -12.21 -3.65
CA ARG A 98 -8.13 -13.34 -3.05
C ARG A 98 -8.52 -13.06 -1.60
N VAL A 99 -7.62 -12.46 -0.81
CA VAL A 99 -7.90 -12.10 0.58
C VAL A 99 -8.99 -11.04 0.67
N LEU A 100 -8.95 -10.02 -0.21
CA LEU A 100 -9.98 -8.99 -0.30
C LEU A 100 -11.32 -9.55 -0.76
N ASP A 101 -11.36 -10.45 -1.74
CA ASP A 101 -12.58 -11.12 -2.21
C ASP A 101 -13.23 -11.94 -1.08
N ILE A 102 -12.45 -12.74 -0.35
CA ILE A 102 -12.94 -13.52 0.81
C ILE A 102 -13.48 -12.59 1.91
N SER A 103 -12.88 -11.42 2.06
CA SER A 103 -13.25 -10.42 3.05
C SER A 103 -14.40 -9.50 2.60
N GLY A 104 -14.96 -9.71 1.41
CA GLY A 104 -16.05 -8.90 0.86
C GLY A 104 -15.63 -7.52 0.34
N LEU A 105 -14.34 -7.31 0.09
CA LEU A 105 -13.75 -6.07 -0.40
C LEU A 105 -13.33 -6.13 -1.88
N GLY A 106 -13.71 -7.19 -2.61
CA GLY A 106 -13.36 -7.38 -4.02
C GLY A 106 -14.00 -6.38 -4.99
N GLU A 107 -15.16 -5.81 -4.63
CA GLU A 107 -15.95 -4.94 -5.52
C GLU A 107 -15.78 -3.45 -5.17
N GLN A 108 -14.73 -3.12 -4.42
CA GLN A 108 -14.51 -1.76 -3.94
C GLN A 108 -14.04 -0.84 -5.07
N SER A 109 -14.54 0.38 -5.11
CA SER A 109 -14.24 1.34 -6.18
C SER A 109 -12.77 1.78 -6.25
N TRP A 110 -12.04 1.63 -5.14
CA TRP A 110 -10.61 1.92 -5.04
C TRP A 110 -9.74 0.73 -5.48
N LEU A 111 -10.32 -0.44 -5.75
CA LEU A 111 -9.59 -1.64 -6.15
C LEU A 111 -9.55 -1.73 -7.68
N SER A 112 -8.36 -1.67 -8.28
CA SER A 112 -8.22 -1.82 -9.72
C SER A 112 -8.55 -3.25 -10.15
N PRO A 113 -9.25 -3.45 -11.28
CA PRO A 113 -9.30 -4.76 -11.92
C PRO A 113 -7.86 -5.17 -12.30
N ALA A 114 -7.50 -6.41 -11.96
CA ALA A 114 -6.20 -7.00 -12.26
C ALA A 114 -6.10 -7.45 -13.73
#